data_AF-A0A835VBT4-F1
#
_entry.id   AF-A0A835VBT4-F1
#
_cell.length_a   1.000
_cell.length_b   1.000
_cell.length_c   1.000
_cell.angle_alpha   90.00
_cell.angle_beta   90.00
_cell.angle_gamma   90.00
#
_symmetry.space_group_name_H-M   'P 1'
#
loop_
_entity.id
_entity.type
_entity.pdbx_description
1 polymer ?
#
loop_
_entity_poly.entity_id
_entity_poly.type
_entity_poly.pdbx_seq_one_letter_code
_entity_poly.pdbx_strand_id
1 'polypeptide(L)'
;MALFVRALDGNEWEVCNDDGFIYKRRRRRRPLLEEAPQTDPTEELKRQQRSRKKRCLLAIREKYQREIEQWEELSAALLRLTAPTTTATGAGSAYHALVLPTPQCASTADDLLAQVEAQETAFRKVSDLCDLVDSFCEAREEAMIRSLFDSPIWGSPRKLMRSLCS
;
A
#
# COMPACT_ATOMS: atom_id res chain seq x y z
N MET A 1 -39.19 -69.51 3.95
CA MET A 1 -38.79 -69.39 5.37
C MET A 1 -37.43 -70.08 5.50
N ALA A 2 -36.37 -69.55 6.11
CA ALA A 2 -36.25 -68.45 7.05
C ALA A 2 -34.99 -67.62 6.74
N LEU A 3 -35.07 -66.32 7.02
CA LEU A 3 -33.95 -65.39 6.99
C LEU A 3 -32.96 -65.76 8.10
N PHE A 4 -31.69 -65.98 7.76
CA PHE A 4 -30.61 -65.97 8.75
C PHE A 4 -30.18 -64.52 8.97
N VAL A 5 -30.79 -63.89 9.98
CA VAL A 5 -30.33 -62.61 10.52
C VAL A 5 -29.05 -62.90 11.30
N ARG A 6 -27.89 -62.52 10.76
CA ARG A 6 -26.65 -62.47 11.54
C ARG A 6 -26.55 -61.09 12.18
N ALA A 7 -26.83 -61.04 13.47
CA ALA A 7 -26.66 -59.86 14.28
C ALA A 7 -25.18 -59.65 14.67
N LEU A 8 -24.83 -58.37 14.84
CA LEU A 8 -23.70 -57.82 15.60
C LEU A 8 -22.30 -57.97 15.00
N ASP A 9 -21.83 -56.88 14.38
CA ASP A 9 -20.54 -56.30 14.75
C ASP A 9 -20.55 -54.78 14.43
N GLY A 10 -20.64 -53.96 15.48
CA GLY A 10 -20.54 -52.49 15.41
C GLY A 10 -19.09 -51.98 15.46
N ASN A 11 -18.13 -52.80 14.98
CA ASN A 11 -16.70 -52.60 15.17
C ASN A 11 -15.92 -52.28 13.90
N GLU A 12 -16.59 -51.96 12.79
CA GLU A 12 -15.91 -51.56 11.57
C GLU A 12 -15.42 -50.11 11.70
N TRP A 13 -14.10 -49.92 11.65
CA TRP A 13 -13.46 -48.60 11.67
C TRP A 13 -13.16 -48.19 10.24
N GLU A 14 -13.53 -46.95 9.87
CA GLU A 14 -13.13 -46.36 8.60
C GLU A 14 -11.96 -45.40 8.80
N VAL A 15 -11.03 -45.40 7.84
CA VAL A 15 -9.90 -44.47 7.79
C VAL A 15 -10.33 -43.24 7.01
N CYS A 16 -10.31 -42.08 7.64
CA CYS A 16 -10.64 -40.80 7.00
C CYS A 16 -9.40 -39.93 6.90
N ASN A 17 -9.29 -39.20 5.78
CA ASN A 17 -8.24 -38.22 5.55
C ASN A 17 -8.90 -36.83 5.44
N ASP A 18 -8.74 -36.02 6.49
CA ASP A 18 -9.18 -34.64 6.50
C ASP A 18 -7.93 -33.74 6.48
N ASP A 19 -7.72 -33.04 5.37
CA ASP A 19 -6.62 -32.08 5.18
C ASP A 19 -5.21 -32.64 5.50
N GLY A 20 -4.95 -33.92 5.20
CA GLY A 20 -3.66 -34.57 5.43
C GLY A 20 -3.52 -35.25 6.80
N PHE A 21 -4.53 -35.13 7.68
CA PHE A 21 -4.60 -35.86 8.92
C PHE A 21 -5.43 -37.14 8.74
N ILE A 22 -4.78 -38.28 8.99
CA ILE A 22 -5.39 -39.60 8.86
C ILE A 22 -5.84 -40.08 10.25
N TYR A 23 -7.13 -40.33 10.43
CA TYR A 23 -7.67 -40.87 11.69
C TYR A 23 -8.68 -42.00 11.45
N LYS A 24 -8.88 -42.83 12.48
CA LYS A 24 -9.86 -43.93 12.48
C LYS A 24 -11.14 -43.45 13.18
N ARG A 25 -12.30 -43.62 12.54
CA ARG A 25 -13.61 -43.35 13.17
C ARG A 25 -14.57 -44.53 13.01
N ARG A 26 -15.53 -44.69 13.93
CA ARG A 26 -16.50 -45.81 13.87
C ARG A 26 -17.47 -45.62 12.72
N ARG A 27 -17.63 -46.65 11.89
CA ARG A 27 -18.54 -46.67 10.74
C ARG A 27 -19.99 -46.63 11.22
N ARG A 28 -20.71 -45.53 10.94
CA ARG A 28 -22.15 -45.45 11.22
C ARG A 28 -22.91 -46.13 10.08
N ARG A 29 -23.73 -47.16 10.37
CA ARG A 29 -24.64 -47.73 9.37
C ARG A 29 -25.68 -46.66 9.00
N ARG A 30 -25.63 -46.18 7.76
CA ARG A 30 -26.62 -45.28 7.17
C ARG A 30 -27.93 -46.07 7.02
N PRO A 31 -29.05 -45.69 7.67
CA PRO A 31 -30.35 -46.27 7.32
C PRO A 31 -30.65 -45.91 5.85
N LEU A 32 -31.19 -46.87 5.10
CA LEU A 32 -31.71 -46.70 3.74
C LEU A 32 -32.97 -45.81 3.81
N LEU A 33 -32.76 -44.51 3.95
CA LEU A 33 -33.70 -43.45 3.58
C LEU A 33 -32.84 -42.41 2.88
N GLU A 34 -32.91 -42.44 1.56
CA GLU A 34 -32.23 -41.52 0.67
C GLU A 34 -32.95 -40.17 0.72
N GLU A 35 -32.79 -39.46 1.84
CA GLU A 35 -32.96 -38.01 1.85
C GLU A 35 -31.61 -37.40 1.44
N ALA A 36 -31.66 -36.59 0.39
CA ALA A 36 -30.53 -35.79 -0.05
C ALA A 36 -29.88 -35.11 1.16
N PRO A 37 -28.54 -35.04 1.26
CA PRO A 37 -27.89 -34.42 2.40
C PRO A 37 -28.29 -32.95 2.45
N GLN A 38 -29.30 -32.63 3.27
CA GLN A 38 -29.61 -31.28 3.68
C GLN A 38 -28.38 -30.81 4.44
N THR A 39 -27.49 -30.13 3.73
CA THR A 39 -26.25 -29.63 4.29
C THR A 39 -26.68 -28.59 5.31
N ASP A 40 -26.40 -28.86 6.59
CA ASP A 40 -26.70 -27.94 7.68
C ASP A 40 -26.22 -26.54 7.30
N PRO A 41 -27.09 -25.51 7.29
CA PRO A 41 -26.73 -24.17 6.87
C PRO A 41 -25.51 -23.63 7.61
N THR A 42 -25.24 -24.11 8.83
CA THR A 42 -24.06 -23.72 9.60
C THR A 42 -22.76 -24.32 9.06
N GLU A 43 -22.78 -25.54 8.52
CA GLU A 43 -21.63 -26.18 7.91
C GLU A 43 -21.29 -25.57 6.55
N GLU A 44 -22.31 -25.17 5.78
CA GLU A 44 -22.12 -24.46 4.52
C GLU A 44 -21.48 -23.08 4.75
N LEU A 45 -21.91 -22.34 5.77
CA LEU A 45 -21.27 -21.07 6.16
C LEU A 45 -19.80 -21.26 6.56
N LYS A 46 -19.47 -22.30 7.33
CA LYS A 46 -18.08 -22.63 7.70
C LYS A 46 -17.24 -22.96 6.46
N ARG A 47 -17.78 -23.73 5.49
CA ARG A 47 -17.10 -24.03 4.22
C ARG A 47 -16.83 -22.78 3.40
N GLN A 48 -17.78 -21.85 3.35
CA GLN A 48 -17.60 -20.57 2.68
C GLN A 48 -16.52 -19.72 3.35
N GLN A 49 -16.51 -19.65 4.69
CA GLN A 49 -15.46 -18.96 5.44
C GLN A 49 -14.07 -19.55 5.17
N ARG A 50 -13.93 -20.87 5.21
CA ARG A 50 -12.68 -21.57 4.86
C ARG A 50 -12.23 -21.26 3.43
N SER A 51 -13.16 -21.27 2.49
CA SER A 51 -12.90 -20.95 1.08
C SER A 51 -12.44 -19.50 0.89
N ARG A 52 -13.02 -18.55 1.62
CA ARG A 52 -12.59 -17.14 1.60
C ARG A 52 -11.19 -16.98 2.20
N LYS A 53 -10.94 -17.60 3.37
CA LYS A 53 -9.63 -17.58 4.03
C LYS A 53 -8.54 -18.18 3.14
N LYS A 54 -8.81 -19.33 2.52
CA LYS A 54 -7.89 -19.98 1.57
C LYS A 54 -7.57 -19.08 0.39
N ARG A 55 -8.57 -18.46 -0.23
CA ARG A 55 -8.37 -17.51 -1.34
C ARG A 55 -7.52 -16.31 -0.93
N CYS A 56 -7.80 -15.72 0.23
CA CYS A 56 -7.01 -14.61 0.76
C CYS A 56 -5.55 -15.01 0.99
N LEU A 57 -5.31 -16.17 1.64
CA LEU A 57 -3.95 -16.67 1.89
C LEU A 57 -3.18 -16.96 0.59
N LEU A 58 -3.84 -17.51 -0.42
CA LEU A 58 -3.21 -17.72 -1.74
C LEU A 58 -2.86 -16.41 -2.43
N ALA A 59 -3.74 -15.40 -2.38
CA ALA A 59 -3.45 -14.08 -2.93
C ALA A 59 -2.28 -13.40 -2.21
N ILE A 60 -2.20 -13.52 -0.88
CA ILE A 60 -1.08 -13.01 -0.09
C ILE A 60 0.22 -13.74 -0.47
N ARG A 61 0.18 -15.07 -0.58
CA ARG A 61 1.32 -15.88 -1.01
C ARG A 61 1.81 -15.44 -2.39
N GLU A 62 0.90 -15.30 -3.35
CA GLU A 62 1.23 -14.88 -4.72
C GLU A 62 1.80 -13.46 -4.76
N LYS A 63 1.29 -12.54 -3.93
CA LYS A 63 1.86 -11.21 -3.78
C LYS A 63 3.31 -11.27 -3.29
N TYR A 64 3.57 -11.95 -2.17
CA TYR A 64 4.93 -12.06 -1.64
C TYR A 64 5.87 -12.82 -2.57
N GLN A 65 5.37 -13.83 -3.28
CA GLN A 65 6.15 -14.55 -4.27
C GLN A 65 6.64 -13.61 -5.38
N ARG A 66 5.75 -12.77 -5.94
CA ARG A 66 6.12 -11.77 -6.94
C ARG A 66 7.09 -10.72 -6.40
N GLU A 67 6.91 -10.28 -5.16
CA GLU A 67 7.85 -9.36 -4.52
C GLU A 67 9.24 -10.00 -4.40
N ILE A 68 9.32 -11.25 -3.93
CA ILE A 68 10.59 -11.99 -3.84
C ILE A 68 11.27 -12.11 -5.20
N GLU A 69 10.52 -12.49 -6.24
CA GLU A 69 11.05 -12.58 -7.62
C GLU A 69 11.61 -11.23 -8.09
N GLN A 70 10.91 -10.13 -7.82
CA GLN A 70 11.42 -8.79 -8.12
C GLN A 70 12.69 -8.44 -7.33
N TRP A 71 12.75 -8.79 -6.04
CA TRP A 71 13.95 -8.57 -5.22
C TRP A 71 15.13 -9.40 -5.73
N GLU A 72 14.90 -10.64 -6.15
CA GLU A 72 15.90 -11.52 -6.73
C GLU A 72 16.43 -10.94 -8.06
N GLU A 73 15.55 -10.51 -8.95
CA GLU A 73 15.92 -9.85 -10.22
C GLU A 73 16.77 -8.59 -10.00
N LEU A 74 16.35 -7.71 -9.09
CA LEU A 74 17.10 -6.50 -8.74
C LEU A 74 18.47 -6.84 -8.14
N SER A 75 18.52 -7.82 -7.23
CA SER A 75 19.79 -8.25 -6.63
C SER A 75 20.74 -8.84 -7.68
N ALA A 76 20.24 -9.63 -8.63
CA ALA A 76 21.03 -10.17 -9.74
C ALA A 76 21.53 -9.06 -10.68
N ALA A 77 20.71 -8.06 -10.95
CA ALA A 77 21.11 -6.90 -11.74
C ALA A 77 22.24 -6.11 -11.06
N LEU A 78 22.14 -5.87 -9.75
CA LEU A 78 23.21 -5.21 -8.97
C LEU A 78 24.50 -6.05 -8.96
N LEU A 79 24.41 -7.36 -8.79
CA LEU A 79 25.56 -8.25 -8.86
C LEU A 79 26.23 -8.23 -10.25
N ARG A 80 25.45 -8.14 -11.34
CA ARG A 80 26.01 -8.00 -12.70
C ARG A 80 26.74 -6.68 -12.92
N LEU A 81 26.25 -5.58 -12.33
CA LEU A 81 26.89 -4.27 -12.44
C LEU A 81 28.16 -4.16 -11.60
N THR A 82 28.23 -4.91 -10.50
CA THR A 82 29.38 -4.91 -9.57
C THR A 82 30.41 -5.99 -9.89
N ALA A 83 30.09 -6.95 -10.76
CA ALA A 83 31.04 -7.96 -11.19
C ALA A 83 32.18 -7.32 -12.01
N PRO A 84 33.46 -7.47 -11.60
CA PRO A 84 34.58 -6.99 -12.37
C PRO A 84 34.59 -7.69 -13.74
N THR A 85 34.64 -6.91 -14.81
CA THR A 85 34.68 -7.40 -16.18
C THR A 85 36.01 -8.14 -16.41
N THR A 86 36.04 -9.44 -16.12
CA THR A 86 37.17 -10.29 -16.49
C THR A 86 37.07 -10.62 -17.98
N THR A 87 37.36 -9.66 -18.84
CA THR A 87 37.78 -9.91 -20.22
C THR A 87 39.28 -9.68 -20.31
N ALA A 88 40.02 -10.79 -20.32
CA ALA A 88 41.41 -10.81 -20.73
C ALA A 88 41.53 -10.55 -22.24
N THR A 89 42.59 -9.80 -22.59
CA THR A 89 43.35 -9.83 -23.84
C THR A 89 42.78 -9.07 -25.06
N GLY A 90 43.39 -7.91 -25.33
CA GLY A 90 43.32 -7.20 -26.62
C GLY A 90 44.14 -5.93 -26.57
N ALA A 91 45.37 -5.98 -27.07
CA ALA A 91 46.36 -4.91 -27.04
C ALA A 91 45.93 -3.65 -27.81
N GLY A 92 46.39 -2.50 -27.32
CA GLY A 92 46.71 -1.33 -28.14
C GLY A 92 45.62 -0.27 -28.22
N SER A 93 45.95 0.91 -27.68
CA SER A 93 45.85 2.22 -28.34
C SER A 93 45.31 3.29 -27.40
N ALA A 94 46.25 4.08 -26.88
CA ALA A 94 45.98 5.29 -26.14
C ALA A 94 45.41 6.35 -27.08
N TYR A 95 44.12 6.65 -26.97
CA TYR A 95 43.57 7.98 -27.24
C TYR A 95 42.44 8.23 -26.25
N HIS A 96 42.57 9.33 -25.52
CA HIS A 96 41.62 9.80 -24.51
C HIS A 96 40.19 9.84 -25.05
N ALA A 97 39.39 8.85 -24.66
CA ALA A 97 37.94 8.91 -24.79
C ALA A 97 37.42 9.93 -23.77
N LEU A 98 36.88 11.02 -24.28
CA LEU A 98 36.12 12.01 -23.53
C LEU A 98 35.07 11.31 -22.66
N VAL A 99 35.10 11.69 -21.39
CA VAL A 99 34.27 11.24 -20.28
C VAL A 99 32.80 11.11 -20.69
N LEU A 100 32.32 9.87 -20.76
CA LEU A 100 30.91 9.53 -20.75
C LEU A 100 30.36 9.85 -19.34
N PRO A 101 29.13 10.42 -19.18
CA PRO A 101 28.56 10.63 -17.87
C PRO A 101 28.46 9.27 -17.18
N THR A 102 29.19 9.12 -16.09
CA THR A 102 29.01 8.01 -15.15
C THR A 102 27.52 7.91 -14.83
N PRO A 103 26.91 6.70 -14.85
CA PRO A 103 25.57 6.54 -14.33
C PRO A 103 25.63 7.03 -12.89
N GLN A 104 24.91 8.12 -12.61
CA GLN A 104 24.79 8.66 -11.26
C GLN A 104 24.51 7.49 -10.33
N CYS A 105 25.40 7.30 -9.35
CA CYS A 105 25.30 6.28 -8.33
C CYS A 105 23.84 6.09 -7.95
N ALA A 106 23.34 4.86 -7.97
CA ALA A 106 22.03 4.52 -7.47
C ALA A 106 21.90 5.13 -6.06
N SER A 107 21.21 6.27 -5.94
CA SER A 107 21.06 6.99 -4.69
C SER A 107 20.30 6.07 -3.75
N THR A 108 20.84 5.83 -2.56
CA THR A 108 20.19 4.96 -1.60
C THR A 108 18.89 5.62 -1.14
N ALA A 109 17.98 4.82 -0.55
CA ALA A 109 16.73 5.35 0.00
C ALA A 109 17.00 6.45 1.04
N ASP A 110 18.11 6.34 1.79
CA ASP A 110 18.53 7.32 2.79
C ASP A 110 18.96 8.65 2.15
N ASP A 111 19.64 8.61 1.00
CA ASP A 111 20.03 9.81 0.25
C ASP A 111 18.79 10.56 -0.28
N LEU A 112 17.80 9.82 -0.79
CA LEU A 112 16.53 10.39 -1.24
C LEU A 112 15.73 10.98 -0.08
N LEU A 113 15.71 10.30 1.07
CA LEU A 113 15.07 10.81 2.28
C LEU A 113 15.73 12.11 2.75
N ALA A 114 17.06 12.14 2.84
CA ALA A 114 17.81 13.33 3.21
C ALA A 114 17.58 14.50 2.23
N GLN A 115 17.45 14.20 0.93
CA GLN A 115 17.12 15.19 -0.08
C GLN A 115 15.71 15.78 0.12
N VAL A 116 14.71 14.93 0.40
CA VAL A 116 13.33 15.36 0.64
C VAL A 116 13.24 16.18 1.93
N GLU A 117 13.92 15.78 3.00
CA GLU A 117 13.99 16.55 4.24
C GLU A 117 14.63 17.93 4.00
N ALA A 118 15.73 18.00 3.25
CA ALA A 118 16.35 19.28 2.87
C ALA A 118 15.38 20.16 2.05
N GLN A 119 14.64 19.57 1.11
CA GLN A 119 13.65 20.28 0.31
C GLN A 119 12.47 20.78 1.17
N GLU A 120 12.02 20.00 2.15
CA GLU A 120 11.00 20.44 3.10
C GLU A 120 11.46 21.66 3.89
N THR A 121 12.71 21.66 4.38
CA THR A 121 13.24 22.84 5.10
C THR A 121 13.28 24.09 4.23
N ALA A 122 13.56 23.92 2.92
CA ALA A 122 13.54 25.03 1.98
C ALA A 122 12.11 25.54 1.75
N PHE A 123 11.13 24.66 1.58
CA PHE A 123 9.73 25.05 1.45
C PHE A 123 9.18 25.73 2.70
N ARG A 124 9.58 25.27 3.88
CA ARG A 124 9.18 25.92 5.15
C ARG A 124 9.63 27.37 5.18
N LYS A 125 10.90 27.63 4.85
CA LYS A 125 11.45 28.99 4.79
C LYS A 125 10.73 29.88 3.79
N VAL A 126 10.36 29.33 2.62
CA VAL A 126 9.59 30.08 1.62
C VAL A 126 8.19 30.40 2.14
N SER A 127 7.53 29.44 2.80
CA SER A 127 6.23 29.67 3.45
C SER A 127 6.32 30.78 4.50
N ASP A 128 7.32 30.73 5.37
CA ASP A 128 7.53 31.74 6.42
C ASP A 128 7.72 33.14 5.83
N LEU A 129 8.41 33.25 4.68
CA LEU A 129 8.57 34.51 3.95
C LEU A 129 7.26 35.01 3.36
N CYS A 130 6.42 34.12 2.83
CA CYS A 130 5.08 34.49 2.35
C CYS A 130 4.23 35.03 3.50
N ASP A 131 4.19 34.32 4.64
CA ASP A 131 3.42 34.75 5.82
C ASP A 131 3.89 36.13 6.33
N LEU A 132 5.20 36.37 6.32
CA LEU A 132 5.76 37.67 6.68
C LEU A 132 5.31 38.78 5.73
N VAL A 133 5.36 38.54 4.42
CA VAL A 133 4.94 39.51 3.40
C VAL A 133 3.44 39.79 3.50
N ASP A 134 2.64 38.76 3.70
CA ASP A 134 1.18 38.89 3.86
C ASP A 134 0.86 39.75 5.08
N SER A 135 1.47 39.47 6.24
CA SER A 135 1.26 40.27 7.45
C SER A 135 1.64 41.75 7.28
N PHE A 136 2.70 42.03 6.50
CA PHE A 136 3.09 43.41 6.19
C PHE A 136 2.07 44.10 5.27
N CYS A 137 1.55 43.37 4.28
CA CYS A 137 0.54 43.89 3.37
C CYS A 137 -0.77 44.17 4.11
N GLU A 138 -1.23 43.23 4.93
CA GLU A 138 -2.41 43.37 5.79
C GLU A 138 -2.27 44.58 6.72
N ALA A 139 -1.15 44.72 7.43
CA ALA A 139 -0.93 45.85 8.32
C ALA A 139 -0.97 47.20 7.58
N ARG A 140 -0.42 47.26 6.36
CA ARG A 140 -0.44 48.46 5.52
C ARG A 140 -1.85 48.78 5.02
N GLU A 141 -2.58 47.75 4.58
CA GLU A 141 -3.97 47.90 4.14
C GLU A 141 -4.85 48.40 5.29
N GLU A 142 -4.76 47.78 6.46
CA GLU A 142 -5.50 48.22 7.64
C GLU A 142 -5.16 49.66 8.04
N ALA A 143 -3.89 50.06 7.96
CA ALA A 143 -3.48 51.43 8.24
C ALA A 143 -4.09 52.43 7.25
N MET A 144 -4.14 52.08 5.96
CA MET A 144 -4.78 52.91 4.93
C MET A 144 -6.29 53.01 5.18
N ILE A 145 -6.94 51.89 5.49
CA ILE A 145 -8.37 51.83 5.80
C ILE A 145 -8.68 52.71 7.01
N ARG A 146 -7.92 52.57 8.10
CA ARG A 146 -8.07 53.40 9.32
C ARG A 146 -7.91 54.88 8.99
N SER A 147 -6.87 55.25 8.26
CA SER A 147 -6.65 56.64 7.83
C SER A 147 -7.79 57.21 6.99
N LEU A 148 -8.42 56.39 6.14
CA LEU A 148 -9.59 56.81 5.37
C LEU A 148 -10.78 57.06 6.29
N PHE A 149 -11.09 56.15 7.21
CA PHE A 149 -12.22 56.30 8.13
C PHE A 149 -12.05 57.42 9.16
N ASP A 150 -10.82 57.73 9.55
CA ASP A 150 -10.51 58.85 10.45
C ASP A 150 -10.63 60.22 9.74
N SER A 151 -10.81 60.25 8.43
CA SER A 151 -10.99 61.50 7.67
C SER A 151 -12.34 62.16 7.98
N PRO A 152 -12.38 63.48 8.25
CA PRO A 152 -13.60 64.20 8.62
C PRO A 152 -14.67 64.24 7.52
N ILE A 153 -14.30 63.86 6.28
CA ILE A 153 -15.22 63.76 5.13
C ILE A 153 -16.28 62.68 5.37
N TRP A 154 -15.94 61.61 6.10
CA TRP A 154 -16.85 60.50 6.40
C TRP A 154 -17.79 60.75 7.59
N GLY A 155 -17.84 61.98 8.12
CA GLY A 155 -18.58 62.37 9.33
C GLY A 155 -20.05 61.92 9.39
N SER A 156 -21.03 62.81 9.10
CA SER A 156 -22.44 62.40 9.12
C SER A 156 -22.84 61.79 7.77
N PRO A 157 -23.40 60.57 7.73
CA PRO A 157 -23.84 59.95 6.46
C PRO A 157 -24.78 60.85 5.65
N ARG A 158 -25.63 61.64 6.33
CA ARG A 158 -26.55 62.59 5.68
C ARG A 158 -25.82 63.80 5.06
N LYS A 159 -24.71 64.25 5.64
CA LYS A 159 -23.87 65.33 5.07
C LYS A 159 -23.12 64.84 3.84
N LEU A 160 -22.59 63.63 3.88
CA LEU A 160 -21.91 63.00 2.75
C LEU A 160 -22.87 62.82 1.56
N MET A 161 -24.06 62.24 1.78
CA MET A 161 -25.04 62.06 0.70
C MET A 161 -25.49 63.38 0.08
N ARG A 162 -25.66 64.45 0.86
CA ARG A 162 -25.98 65.78 0.30
C ARG A 162 -24.85 66.35 -0.57
N SER A 163 -23.60 66.10 -0.24
CA SER A 163 -22.44 66.56 -1.03
C SER A 163 -22.24 65.77 -2.33
N LEU A 164 -22.75 64.53 -2.40
CA LEU A 164 -22.68 63.68 -3.60
C LEU A 164 -23.88 63.85 -4.53
N CYS A 165 -24.99 64.39 -4.02
CA CYS A 165 -26.21 64.66 -4.79
C CYS A 165 -26.31 66.10 -5.34
N SER A 166 -25.26 66.91 -5.18
CA SER A 166 -25.10 68.22 -5.84
C SER A 166 -24.26 68.07 -7.10
#